data_AF-A0A1B2YRN4-F1
#
_entry.id   AF-A0A1B2YRN4-F1
#
_cell.length_a   1.000
_cell.length_b   1.000
_cell.length_c   1.000
_cell.angle_alpha   90.00
_cell.angle_beta   90.00
_cell.angle_gamma   90.00
#
_symmetry.space_group_name_H-M   'P 1'
#
loop_
_entity.id
_entity.type
_entity.pdbx_description
1 polymer ?
#
loop_
_entity_poly.entity_id
_entity_poly.type
_entity_poly.pdbx_seq_one_letter_code
_entity_poly.pdbx_strand_id
1 'polypeptide(L)' 'MHESLEEIEKYIILKVKKIRESKGVNQENLSMAIGKNISFISQIEAPSKKSKYNIIHLNLIAKVLKCSPKDFWPDEPL' A
#
# COMPACT_ATOMS: atom_id res chain seq x y z
N MET A 1 -24.12 8.08 1.88
CA MET A 1 -23.34 8.30 3.11
C MET A 1 -22.03 7.53 2.97
N HIS A 2 -21.00 7.97 3.70
CA HIS A 2 -19.58 7.66 3.49
C HIS A 2 -19.24 6.16 3.43
N GLU A 3 -18.77 5.67 2.28
CA GLU A 3 -18.06 4.38 2.23
C GLU A 3 -16.64 4.57 2.81
N SER A 4 -16.45 3.99 3.99
CA SER A 4 -15.16 3.68 4.61
C SER A 4 -14.46 2.57 3.83
N LEU A 5 -13.12 2.60 3.74
CA LEU A 5 -12.33 1.49 3.19
C LEU A 5 -12.80 0.14 3.75
N GLU A 6 -12.96 -0.84 2.87
CA GLU A 6 -13.31 -2.22 3.22
C GLU A 6 -12.18 -2.85 4.05
N GLU A 7 -12.50 -3.91 4.79
CA GLU A 7 -11.53 -4.57 5.68
C GLU A 7 -10.31 -5.10 4.91
N ILE A 8 -10.54 -5.67 3.72
CA ILE A 8 -9.46 -6.12 2.83
C ILE A 8 -8.56 -4.97 2.37
N GLU A 9 -9.12 -3.80 2.10
CA GLU A 9 -8.35 -2.63 1.63
C GLU A 9 -7.46 -2.10 2.76
N LYS A 10 -7.99 -2.03 3.98
CA LYS A 10 -7.22 -1.68 5.19
C LYS A 10 -6.11 -2.68 5.45
N TYR A 11 -6.41 -3.98 5.35
CA TYR A 11 -5.41 -5.03 5.53
C TYR A 11 -4.25 -4.87 4.55
N ILE A 12 -4.55 -4.71 3.26
CA ILE A 12 -3.54 -4.52 2.21
C ILE A 12 -2.67 -3.29 2.51
N ILE A 13 -3.27 -2.15 2.87
CA ILE A 13 -2.54 -0.92 3.20
C ILE A 13 -1.60 -1.15 4.39
N LEU A 14 -2.08 -1.78 5.46
CA LEU A 14 -1.27 -2.08 6.65
C LEU A 14 -0.14 -3.06 6.33
N LYS A 15 -0.40 -4.06 5.48
CA LYS A 15 0.60 -5.05 5.08
C LYS A 15 1.69 -4.44 4.22
N VAL A 16 1.33 -3.60 3.25
CA VAL A 16 2.28 -2.81 2.45
C VAL A 16 3.13 -1.93 3.36
N LYS A 17 2.51 -1.20 4.29
CA LYS A 17 3.20 -0.35 5.26
C LYS A 17 4.22 -1.14 6.09
N LYS A 18 3.82 -2.29 6.63
CA LYS A 18 4.69 -3.16 7.43
C LYS A 18 5.90 -3.67 6.64
N ILE A 19 5.70 -4.12 5.40
CA ILE A 19 6.80 -4.58 4.54
C ILE A 19 7.73 -3.41 4.18
N ARG A 20 7.15 -2.25 3.83
CA ARG A 20 7.89 -1.02 3.53
C ARG A 20 8.81 -0.62 4.69
N GLU A 21 8.26 -0.58 5.91
CA GLU A 21 9.01 -0.26 7.13
C GLU A 21 10.08 -1.29 7.46
N SER A 22 9.78 -2.60 7.30
CA SER A 22 10.76 -3.67 7.52
C SER A 22 11.97 -3.59 6.57
N LYS A 23 11.81 -2.94 5.41
CA LYS A 23 12.86 -2.73 4.41
C LYS A 23 13.51 -1.34 4.51
N GLY A 24 13.15 -0.54 5.51
CA GLY A 24 13.69 0.81 5.70
C GLY A 24 13.34 1.79 4.58
N VAL A 25 12.29 1.51 3.80
CA VAL A 25 11.87 2.37 2.70
C VAL A 25 10.92 3.44 3.25
N ASN A 26 11.25 4.72 3.04
CA ASN A 26 10.34 5.81 3.43
C ASN A 26 9.18 5.92 2.42
N GLN A 27 8.09 6.59 2.80
CA GLN A 27 6.89 6.73 1.97
C GLN A 27 7.17 7.49 0.66
N GLU A 28 7.99 8.54 0.73
CA GLU A 28 8.36 9.41 -0.39
C GLU A 28 9.12 8.66 -1.47
N ASN A 29 10.16 7.90 -1.08
CA ASN A 29 10.97 7.07 -1.96
C ASN A 29 10.13 6.00 -2.62
N LEU A 30 9.24 5.33 -1.87
CA LEU A 30 8.34 4.34 -2.46
C LEU A 30 7.46 5.01 -3.52
N SER A 31 6.92 6.19 -3.21
CA SER A 31 6.03 6.93 -4.11
C SER A 31 6.72 7.33 -5.41
N MET A 32 7.93 7.88 -5.31
CA MET A 32 8.74 8.25 -6.47
C MET A 32 9.17 7.02 -7.27
N ALA A 33 9.54 5.92 -6.60
CA ALA A 33 9.96 4.69 -7.26
C ALA A 33 8.85 4.01 -8.07
N ILE A 34 7.58 4.21 -7.71
CA ILE A 34 6.42 3.75 -8.50
C ILE A 34 5.90 4.81 -9.48
N GLY A 35 6.63 5.92 -9.68
CA GLY A 35 6.28 6.98 -10.63
C GLY A 35 5.09 7.84 -10.22
N LYS A 36 4.84 7.99 -8.91
CA LYS A 36 3.73 8.79 -8.36
C LYS A 36 4.25 10.05 -7.66
N ASN A 37 3.32 10.95 -7.33
CA ASN A 37 3.62 12.15 -6.54
C ASN A 37 4.14 11.75 -5.15
N ILE A 38 5.10 12.50 -4.59
CA ILE A 38 5.71 12.25 -3.27
C ILE A 38 4.69 11.98 -2.14
N SER A 39 3.52 12.62 -2.20
CA SER A 39 2.44 12.48 -1.22
C SER A 39 1.51 11.28 -1.42
N PHE A 40 1.66 10.50 -2.50
CA PHE A 40 0.70 9.46 -2.84
C PHE A 40 0.67 8.31 -1.82
N ILE A 41 1.82 7.79 -1.39
CA ILE A 41 1.88 6.74 -0.35
C ILE A 41 1.38 7.28 0.99
N SER A 42 1.76 8.50 1.39
CA SER A 42 1.30 9.08 2.65
C SER A 42 -0.21 9.33 2.67
N GLN A 43 -0.80 9.70 1.54
CA GLN A 43 -2.26 9.81 1.39
C GLN A 43 -2.98 8.47 1.47
N ILE A 44 -2.37 7.36 1.06
CA ILE A 44 -3.00 6.03 1.14
C ILE A 44 -2.82 5.41 2.52
N GLU A 45 -1.65 5.57 3.13
CA GLU A 45 -1.40 5.05 4.49
C GLU A 45 -2.06 5.90 5.59
N ALA A 46 -2.57 7.09 5.25
CA ALA A 46 -3.30 7.94 6.18
C ALA A 46 -4.69 7.35 6.47
N PRO A 47 -5.03 7.04 7.74
CA PRO A 47 -6.31 6.42 8.11
C PRO A 47 -7.52 7.32 7.85
N SER A 48 -7.31 8.62 7.63
CA SER A 48 -8.36 9.61 7.33
C SER A 48 -8.72 9.70 5.85
N LYS A 49 -7.97 9.02 4.97
CA LYS A 49 -8.10 9.15 3.51
C LYS A 49 -8.76 7.90 2.93
N LYS A 50 -9.57 8.11 1.88
CA LYS A 50 -10.33 7.06 1.17
C LYS A 50 -9.55 6.41 0.02
N SER A 51 -8.26 6.73 -0.10
CA SER A 51 -7.45 6.30 -1.24
C SER A 51 -6.97 4.87 -1.03
N LYS A 52 -7.04 4.06 -2.09
CA LYS A 52 -6.66 2.65 -2.08
C LYS A 52 -5.61 2.31 -3.13
N TYR A 53 -4.86 1.26 -2.89
CA TYR A 53 -4.02 0.66 -3.91
C TYR A 53 -4.88 -0.12 -4.91
N ASN A 54 -4.59 0.02 -6.19
CA ASN A 54 -5.11 -0.88 -7.21
C ASN A 54 -4.06 -1.97 -7.51
N ILE A 55 -4.44 -2.97 -8.30
CA ILE A 55 -3.57 -4.09 -8.65
C ILE A 55 -2.26 -3.66 -9.34
N ILE A 56 -2.28 -2.56 -10.10
CA ILE A 56 -1.08 -2.01 -10.76
C ILE A 56 -0.14 -1.43 -9.71
N HIS A 57 -0.66 -0.65 -8.75
CA HIS A 57 0.11 -0.09 -7.65
C HIS A 57 0.74 -1.20 -6.81
N LEU A 58 -0.02 -2.23 -6.45
CA LEU A 58 0.51 -3.38 -5.69
C LEU A 58 1.64 -4.07 -6.44
N ASN A 59 1.50 -4.32 -7.75
CA ASN A 59 2.57 -4.94 -8.53
C ASN A 59 3.84 -4.06 -8.59
N LEU A 60 3.69 -2.75 -8.75
CA LEU A 60 4.83 -1.82 -8.74
C LEU A 60 5.51 -1.76 -7.37
N ILE A 61 4.73 -1.69 -6.30
CA ILE A 61 5.22 -1.70 -4.92
C ILE A 61 5.96 -3.00 -4.63
N ALA A 62 5.44 -4.16 -5.05
CA ALA A 62 6.12 -5.45 -4.91
C ALA A 62 7.49 -5.47 -5.58
N LYS A 63 7.61 -4.89 -6.79
CA LYS A 63 8.89 -4.76 -7.49
C LYS A 63 9.90 -3.90 -6.72
N VAL A 64 9.47 -2.72 -6.24
CA VAL A 64 10.33 -1.81 -5.47
C VAL A 64 10.75 -2.43 -4.14
N LEU A 65 9.79 -3.03 -3.44
CA LEU A 65 10.02 -3.70 -2.16
C LEU A 65 10.68 -5.06 -2.33
N LYS A 66 10.93 -5.59 -3.53
CA LYS A 66 11.51 -6.94 -3.74
C LYS A 66 10.78 -8.00 -2.90
N CYS A 67 9.46 -8.05 -3.03
CA CYS A 67 8.60 -9.06 -2.39
C CYS A 67 7.56 -9.56 -3.39
N SER A 68 6.81 -10.59 -3.04
CA SER A 68 5.70 -11.06 -3.86
C SER A 68 4.51 -10.11 -3.70
N PRO A 69 3.76 -9.77 -4.76
CA PRO A 69 2.50 -9.04 -4.60
C PRO A 69 1.47 -9.84 -3.78
N LYS A 70 1.62 -11.16 -3.66
CA LYS A 70 0.80 -12.01 -2.76
C LYS A 70 1.03 -11.67 -1.29
N ASP A 71 2.22 -11.18 -0.93
CA ASP A 71 2.57 -10.86 0.46
C ASP A 71 1.71 -9.72 1.03
N PHE A 72 0.98 -8.98 0.18
CA PHE A 72 0.04 -7.93 0.58
C PHE A 72 -1.36 -8.45 0.92
N TRP A 73 -1.71 -9.66 0.49
CA TRP A 73 -3.05 -10.22 0.61
C TRP A 73 -3.20 -11.03 1.90
N PRO A 74 -4.43 -11.16 2.44
CA PRO A 74 -4.72 -12.12 3.49
C PRO A 74 -4.75 -13.53 2.90
N ASP A 75 -4.45 -14.53 3.73
CA ASP A 75 -4.49 -15.95 3.33
C ASP A 75 -5.93 -16.47 3.24
N GLU A 76 -6.84 -15.90 4.04
CA GLU A 76 -8.27 -16.20 4.06
C GLU A 76 -9.10 -14.93 3.75
N PRO A 77 -10.35 -15.07 3.27
CA PRO A 77 -11.26 -13.93 3.15
C PRO A 77 -11.45 -13.20 4.49
N LEU A 78 -11.58 -11.88 4.42
CA LEU A 78 -11.88 -11.00 5.54
C LEU A 78 -13.35 -10.58 5.47
#